data_AF-A0A1Q7F7C9-F1
#
_entry.id   AF-A0A1Q7F7C9-F1
#
_cell.length_a   1.000
_cell.length_b   1.000
_cell.length_c   1.000
_cell.angle_alpha   90.00
_cell.angle_beta   90.00
_cell.angle_gamma   90.00
#
_symmetry.space_group_name_H-M   'P 1'
#
loop_
_entity.id
_entity.type
_entity.pdbx_description
1 polymer ?
#
loop_
_entity_poly.entity_id
_entity_poly.type
_entity_poly.pdbx_seq_one_letter_code
_entity_poly.pdbx_strand_id
1 'polypeptide(L)'
;MLAEALKFSGKVCVIIDFPDYTTPIGMEIKAFLDGRRDYPAEAKHLLFAANRWEKKREIESMVENGTIVVMNRYWQSNLIYGAANGMDTSWLLSLDKNLPKEDLVIVILVNPGISTKRAETQDTFESDPQLAAKAYRNYLKFAKQFRWKVIDGSKNKEQVHQEVMKITRKKLKV
;
A
#
# COMPACT_ATOMS: atom_id res chain seq x y z
N MET A 1 -13.84 1.49 -8.13
CA MET A 1 -13.47 1.47 -9.57
C MET A 1 -12.79 0.19 -10.02
N LEU A 2 -11.55 -0.15 -9.63
CA LEU A 2 -10.86 -1.35 -10.16
C LEU A 2 -11.59 -2.66 -9.82
N ALA A 3 -11.87 -2.90 -8.54
CA ALA A 3 -12.55 -4.13 -8.12
C ALA A 3 -13.94 -4.27 -8.76
N GLU A 4 -14.70 -3.19 -8.88
CA GLU A 4 -16.00 -3.17 -9.56
C GLU A 4 -15.86 -3.52 -11.05
N ALA A 5 -14.88 -2.95 -11.74
CA ALA A 5 -14.63 -3.26 -13.15
C ALA A 5 -14.24 -4.73 -13.38
N LEU A 6 -13.46 -5.31 -12.45
CA LEU A 6 -13.11 -6.74 -12.47
C LEU A 6 -14.32 -7.63 -12.18
N LYS A 7 -15.18 -7.24 -11.23
CA LYS A 7 -16.45 -7.93 -10.96
C LYS A 7 -17.37 -7.90 -12.17
N PHE A 8 -17.46 -6.76 -12.85
CA PHE A 8 -18.25 -6.61 -14.07
C PHE A 8 -17.74 -7.46 -15.24
N SER A 9 -16.43 -7.77 -15.29
CA SER A 9 -15.86 -8.72 -16.26
C SER A 9 -15.97 -10.19 -15.82
N GLY A 10 -16.81 -10.48 -14.82
CA GLY A 10 -17.09 -11.85 -14.35
C GLY A 10 -16.02 -12.44 -13.42
N LYS A 11 -15.14 -11.61 -12.84
CA LYS A 11 -14.12 -12.08 -11.89
C LYS A 11 -14.59 -11.94 -10.44
N VAL A 12 -14.27 -12.93 -9.61
CA VAL A 12 -14.42 -12.79 -8.15
C VAL A 12 -13.28 -11.90 -7.66
N CYS A 13 -13.61 -10.80 -7.00
CA CYS A 13 -12.62 -9.83 -6.53
C CYS A 13 -13.00 -9.23 -5.18
N VAL A 14 -12.03 -9.08 -4.30
CA VAL A 14 -12.17 -8.48 -2.98
C VAL A 14 -11.13 -7.38 -2.78
N ILE A 15 -11.43 -6.41 -1.92
CA ILE A 15 -10.48 -5.38 -1.51
C ILE A 15 -10.08 -5.67 -0.08
N ILE A 16 -8.77 -5.56 0.21
CA ILE A 16 -8.23 -5.60 1.56
C ILE A 16 -7.38 -4.34 1.74
N ASP A 17 -7.65 -3.60 2.81
CA ASP A 17 -6.88 -2.41 3.18
C ASP A 17 -5.82 -2.77 4.22
N PHE A 18 -4.63 -2.19 4.09
CA PHE A 18 -3.61 -2.24 5.13
C PHE A 18 -3.24 -0.81 5.59
N PRO A 19 -3.39 -0.48 6.88
CA PRO A 19 -3.78 -1.38 7.97
C PRO A 19 -5.26 -1.80 7.95
N ASP A 20 -5.55 -3.02 8.40
CA ASP A 20 -6.94 -3.43 8.71
C ASP A 20 -7.29 -2.97 10.13
N TYR A 21 -7.92 -1.79 10.22
CA TYR A 21 -8.34 -1.14 11.45
C TYR A 21 -9.46 -1.86 12.23
N THR A 22 -10.01 -2.97 11.72
CA THR A 22 -11.03 -3.77 12.42
C THR A 22 -10.44 -4.76 13.42
N THR A 23 -9.14 -5.05 13.32
CA THR A 23 -8.43 -5.97 14.19
C THR A 23 -7.89 -5.27 15.45
N PRO A 24 -7.57 -6.00 16.53
CA PRO A 24 -6.88 -5.42 17.69
C PRO A 24 -5.56 -4.72 17.34
N ILE A 25 -4.73 -5.32 16.46
CA ILE A 25 -3.47 -4.72 16.00
C ILE A 25 -3.74 -3.47 15.17
N GLY A 26 -4.72 -3.53 14.27
CA GLY A 26 -5.16 -2.38 13.49
C GLY A 26 -5.67 -1.23 14.34
N MET A 27 -6.47 -1.50 15.37
CA MET A 27 -6.93 -0.48 16.32
C MET A 27 -5.76 0.17 17.05
N GLU A 28 -4.73 -0.59 17.41
CA GLU A 28 -3.50 -0.06 18.02
C GLU A 28 -2.71 0.80 17.03
N ILE A 29 -2.65 0.38 15.76
CA ILE A 29 -2.07 1.19 14.68
C ILE A 29 -2.78 2.52 14.54
N LYS A 30 -4.12 2.48 14.48
CA LYS A 30 -4.95 3.69 14.43
C LYS A 30 -4.68 4.60 15.62
N ALA A 31 -4.56 4.02 16.82
CA ALA A 31 -4.30 4.81 18.02
C ALA A 31 -2.98 5.58 17.97
N PHE A 32 -1.89 5.02 17.43
CA PHE A 32 -0.65 5.78 17.29
C PHE A 32 -0.65 6.74 16.09
N LEU A 33 -1.38 6.44 15.01
CA LEU A 33 -1.55 7.38 13.89
C LEU A 33 -2.35 8.62 14.30
N ASP A 34 -3.35 8.43 15.16
CA ASP A 34 -4.15 9.49 15.78
C ASP A 34 -3.38 10.27 16.88
N GLY A 35 -2.14 9.89 17.21
CA GLY A 35 -1.35 10.49 18.28
C GLY A 35 -1.82 10.13 19.71
N ARG A 36 -2.72 9.15 19.87
CA ARG A 36 -3.21 8.66 21.19
C ARG A 36 -2.25 7.69 21.86
N ARG A 37 -1.23 7.22 21.12
CA ARG A 37 -0.16 6.34 21.56
C ARG A 37 1.13 6.82 20.93
N ASP A 38 2.23 6.73 21.68
CA ASP A 38 3.54 6.98 21.12
C ASP A 38 4.41 5.73 21.24
N TYR A 39 5.06 5.41 20.13
CA TYR A 39 5.91 4.24 19.96
C TYR A 39 7.15 4.64 19.15
N PRO A 40 8.31 4.02 19.44
CA PRO A 40 9.45 4.08 18.55
C PRO A 40 9.10 3.62 17.13
N ALA A 41 9.84 4.10 16.14
CA ALA A 41 9.59 3.78 14.73
C ALA A 41 9.60 2.27 14.49
N GLU A 42 10.54 1.55 15.10
CA GLU A 42 10.67 0.10 15.03
C GLU A 42 9.39 -0.61 15.46
N ALA A 43 8.81 -0.21 16.60
CA ALA A 43 7.57 -0.78 17.10
C ALA A 43 6.39 -0.49 16.17
N LYS A 44 6.28 0.74 15.63
CA LYS A 44 5.25 1.09 14.63
C LYS A 44 5.37 0.19 13.38
N HIS A 45 6.57 0.01 12.85
CA HIS A 45 6.84 -0.82 11.67
C HIS A 45 6.64 -2.32 11.91
N LEU A 46 6.88 -2.80 13.13
CA LEU A 46 6.53 -4.17 13.55
C LEU A 46 5.02 -4.36 13.63
N LEU A 47 4.27 -3.41 14.19
CA LEU A 47 2.80 -3.48 14.26
C LEU A 47 2.19 -3.49 12.85
N PHE A 48 2.68 -2.64 11.94
CA PHE A 48 2.26 -2.69 10.53
C PHE A 48 2.52 -4.06 9.88
N ALA A 49 3.67 -4.69 10.15
CA ALA A 49 3.96 -6.02 9.63
C ALA A 49 3.07 -7.09 10.29
N ALA A 50 2.88 -7.04 11.60
CA ALA A 50 2.02 -7.97 12.34
C ALA A 50 0.57 -7.94 11.82
N ASN A 51 0.04 -6.76 11.49
CA ASN A 51 -1.29 -6.60 10.90
C ASN A 51 -1.42 -7.20 9.49
N ARG A 52 -0.32 -7.27 8.72
CA ARG A 52 -0.30 -8.06 7.47
C ARG A 52 -0.21 -9.56 7.73
N TRP A 53 0.60 -9.96 8.70
CA TRP A 53 0.77 -11.37 9.08
C TRP A 53 -0.52 -12.03 9.57
N GLU A 54 -1.35 -11.32 10.34
CA GLU A 54 -2.63 -11.89 10.80
C GLU A 54 -3.62 -12.15 9.63
N LYS A 55 -3.43 -11.48 8.48
CA LYS A 55 -4.21 -11.68 7.26
C LYS A 55 -3.64 -12.72 6.29
N LYS A 56 -2.45 -13.26 6.57
CA LYS A 56 -1.75 -14.17 5.66
C LYS A 56 -2.61 -15.35 5.20
N ARG A 57 -3.18 -16.11 6.14
CA ARG A 57 -3.97 -17.32 5.84
C ARG A 57 -5.23 -17.00 5.05
N GLU A 58 -5.86 -15.87 5.36
CA GLU A 58 -7.06 -15.38 4.65
C GLU A 58 -6.73 -15.07 3.19
N ILE A 59 -5.64 -14.33 2.96
CA ILE A 59 -5.17 -13.98 1.60
C ILE A 59 -4.78 -15.25 0.83
N GLU A 60 -4.04 -16.18 1.43
CA GLU A 60 -3.66 -17.45 0.80
C GLU A 60 -4.90 -18.23 0.35
N SER A 61 -5.88 -18.39 1.24
CA SER A 61 -7.13 -19.09 0.92
C SER A 61 -7.93 -18.42 -0.20
N MET A 62 -8.03 -17.08 -0.21
CA MET A 62 -8.71 -16.36 -1.29
C MET A 62 -8.04 -16.58 -2.64
N VAL A 63 -6.71 -16.49 -2.68
CA VAL A 63 -5.92 -16.67 -3.92
C VAL A 63 -6.01 -18.11 -4.41
N GLU A 64 -5.93 -19.10 -3.52
CA GLU A 64 -6.09 -20.52 -3.86
C GLU A 64 -7.47 -20.82 -4.47
N ASN A 65 -8.51 -20.12 -4.02
CA ASN A 65 -9.87 -20.21 -4.57
C ASN A 65 -10.08 -19.39 -5.85
N GLY A 66 -9.02 -18.82 -6.44
CA GLY A 66 -9.09 -18.06 -7.69
C GLY A 66 -9.67 -16.65 -7.54
N THR A 67 -9.72 -16.11 -6.31
CA THR A 67 -10.18 -14.73 -6.07
C THR A 67 -9.06 -13.73 -6.38
N ILE A 68 -9.39 -12.65 -7.08
CA ILE A 68 -8.49 -11.51 -7.25
C ILE A 68 -8.53 -10.64 -5.98
N VAL A 69 -7.43 -10.58 -5.26
CA VAL A 69 -7.30 -9.73 -4.08
C VAL A 69 -6.64 -8.40 -4.46
N VAL A 70 -7.41 -7.31 -4.38
CA VAL A 70 -6.89 -5.94 -4.56
C VAL A 70 -6.48 -5.40 -3.19
N MET A 71 -5.17 -5.30 -2.96
CA MET A 71 -4.63 -4.78 -1.71
C MET A 71 -4.39 -3.28 -1.81
N ASN A 72 -5.06 -2.50 -0.97
CA ASN A 72 -4.79 -1.07 -0.83
C ASN A 72 -3.71 -0.87 0.23
N ARG A 73 -2.50 -0.56 -0.25
CA ARG A 73 -1.21 -0.69 0.48
C ARG A 73 -0.90 -2.14 0.84
N TYR A 74 0.39 -2.41 1.09
CA TYR A 74 0.93 -3.70 1.55
C TYR A 74 2.35 -3.47 2.09
N TRP A 75 3.27 -4.43 2.01
CA TRP A 75 4.64 -4.29 2.55
C TRP A 75 5.44 -3.14 1.92
N GLN A 76 5.13 -2.72 0.69
CA GLN A 76 5.82 -1.65 -0.02
C GLN A 76 5.68 -0.31 0.73
N SER A 77 4.51 -0.03 1.30
CA SER A 77 4.32 1.18 2.12
C SER A 77 5.22 1.13 3.36
N ASN A 78 5.33 -0.03 4.01
CA ASN A 78 6.19 -0.21 5.18
C ASN A 78 7.66 0.09 4.85
N LEU A 79 8.16 -0.47 3.73
CA LEU A 79 9.51 -0.21 3.24
C LEU A 79 9.73 1.28 2.94
N ILE A 80 8.79 1.92 2.27
CA ILE A 80 8.95 3.30 1.78
C ILE A 80 9.00 4.30 2.92
N TYR A 81 8.06 4.22 3.87
CA TYR A 81 8.01 5.14 5.00
C TYR A 81 9.11 4.80 6.02
N GLY A 82 9.42 3.52 6.24
CA GLY A 82 10.53 3.14 7.13
C GLY A 82 11.88 3.63 6.61
N ALA A 83 12.15 3.46 5.31
CA ALA A 83 13.36 4.00 4.69
C ALA A 83 13.38 5.54 4.69
N ALA A 84 12.22 6.19 4.62
CA ALA A 84 12.12 7.65 4.71
C ALA A 84 12.44 8.16 6.13
N ASN A 85 12.16 7.34 7.15
CA ASN A 85 12.58 7.52 8.55
C ASN A 85 14.02 7.09 8.82
N GLY A 86 14.80 6.71 7.80
CA GLY A 86 16.21 6.35 7.95
C GLY A 86 16.47 4.94 8.49
N MET A 87 15.45 4.08 8.52
CA MET A 87 15.59 2.70 8.99
C MET A 87 16.30 1.83 7.96
N ASP A 88 16.93 0.75 8.44
CA ASP A 88 17.60 -0.21 7.58
C ASP A 88 16.62 -0.93 6.64
N THR A 89 16.91 -0.87 5.34
CA THR A 89 16.03 -1.45 4.32
C THR A 89 16.01 -2.98 4.35
N SER A 90 17.10 -3.62 4.78
CA SER A 90 17.15 -5.09 4.85
C SER A 90 16.29 -5.60 6.00
N TRP A 91 16.30 -4.91 7.14
CA TRP A 91 15.43 -5.16 8.27
C TRP A 91 13.96 -4.97 7.88
N LEU A 92 13.59 -3.86 7.24
CA LEU A 92 12.22 -3.61 6.78
C LEU A 92 11.70 -4.71 5.84
N LEU A 93 12.53 -5.13 4.88
CA LEU A 93 12.19 -6.24 3.97
C LEU A 93 12.05 -7.58 4.69
N SER A 94 12.80 -7.79 5.78
CA SER A 94 12.73 -9.02 6.56
C SER A 94 11.42 -9.17 7.33
N LEU A 95 10.78 -8.07 7.73
CA LEU A 95 9.52 -8.08 8.49
C LEU A 95 8.37 -8.76 7.74
N ASP A 96 8.35 -8.60 6.43
CA ASP A 96 7.29 -9.07 5.55
C ASP A 96 7.70 -10.31 4.73
N LYS A 97 8.87 -10.88 5.04
CA LYS A 97 9.40 -12.05 4.33
C LYS A 97 8.47 -13.25 4.50
N ASN A 98 8.06 -13.85 3.39
CA ASN A 98 7.13 -15.00 3.30
C ASN A 98 5.64 -14.66 3.49
N LEU A 99 5.25 -13.39 3.46
CA LEU A 99 3.87 -13.04 3.14
C LEU A 99 3.55 -13.39 1.68
N PRO A 100 2.27 -13.61 1.33
CA PRO A 100 1.84 -13.87 -0.04
C PRO A 100 2.36 -12.78 -0.97
N LYS A 101 3.04 -13.20 -2.05
CA LYS A 101 3.60 -12.26 -3.02
C LYS A 101 2.52 -11.74 -3.95
N GLU A 102 2.57 -10.46 -4.21
CA GLU A 102 1.71 -9.82 -5.20
C GLU A 102 2.16 -10.12 -6.64
N ASP A 103 1.19 -10.32 -7.54
CA ASP A 103 1.47 -10.44 -8.98
C ASP A 103 1.80 -9.11 -9.65
N LEU A 104 1.28 -8.02 -9.08
CA LEU A 104 1.32 -6.68 -9.63
C LEU A 104 1.32 -5.63 -8.53
N VAL A 105 2.28 -4.70 -8.62
CA VAL A 105 2.28 -3.46 -7.85
C VAL A 105 2.05 -2.29 -8.80
N ILE A 106 1.06 -1.47 -8.48
CA ILE A 106 0.82 -0.18 -9.15
C ILE A 106 1.02 0.92 -8.10
N VAL A 107 2.02 1.76 -8.34
CA VAL A 107 2.27 2.98 -7.58
C VAL A 107 1.56 4.13 -8.27
N ILE A 108 0.52 4.66 -7.63
CA ILE A 108 -0.16 5.88 -8.06
C ILE A 108 0.62 7.06 -7.46
N LEU A 109 1.51 7.64 -8.25
CA LEU A 109 2.45 8.64 -7.76
C LEU A 109 1.88 10.05 -7.95
N VAL A 110 1.77 10.79 -6.85
CA VAL A 110 1.35 12.20 -6.85
C VAL A 110 2.48 13.05 -6.31
N ASN A 111 2.78 14.17 -6.99
CA ASN A 111 3.76 15.12 -6.48
C ASN A 111 3.26 15.71 -5.15
N PRO A 112 4.07 15.69 -4.07
CA PRO A 112 3.67 16.20 -2.76
C PRO A 112 3.17 17.65 -2.78
N GLY A 113 3.73 18.49 -3.67
CA GLY A 113 3.29 19.89 -3.83
C GLY A 113 1.88 20.06 -4.40
N ILE A 114 1.30 18.99 -4.98
CA ILE A 114 -0.08 18.93 -5.49
C ILE A 114 -0.98 18.16 -4.50
N SER A 115 -0.43 17.18 -3.79
CA SER A 115 -1.14 16.27 -2.86
C SER A 115 -1.81 16.99 -1.69
N THR A 116 -1.19 18.04 -1.15
CA THR A 116 -1.69 18.79 0.02
C THR A 116 -3.03 19.48 -0.23
N LYS A 117 -3.44 19.68 -1.48
CA LYS A 117 -4.72 20.31 -1.84
C LYS A 117 -5.89 19.33 -1.97
N ARG A 118 -5.64 18.01 -1.95
CA ARG A 118 -6.66 16.97 -2.24
C ARG A 118 -7.01 16.09 -1.04
N ALA A 119 -6.26 16.14 0.06
CA ALA A 119 -6.48 15.25 1.20
C ALA A 119 -7.52 15.84 2.17
N GLU A 120 -8.64 15.13 2.37
CA GLU A 120 -9.63 15.45 3.41
C GLU A 120 -9.15 15.05 4.82
N THR A 121 -8.18 14.13 4.90
CA THR A 121 -7.51 13.68 6.13
C THR A 121 -6.03 13.46 5.83
N GLN A 122 -5.15 14.01 6.67
CA GLN A 122 -3.71 13.78 6.60
C GLN A 122 -3.31 12.93 7.80
N ASP A 123 -2.85 11.71 7.56
CA ASP A 123 -2.23 10.90 8.61
C ASP A 123 -0.88 11.52 9.00
N THR A 124 -0.37 11.20 10.19
CA THR A 124 0.88 11.76 10.76
C THR A 124 2.11 11.64 9.85
N PHE A 125 2.12 10.66 8.95
CA PHE A 125 3.20 10.48 7.96
C PHE A 125 3.11 11.44 6.76
N GLU A 126 1.93 11.97 6.47
CA GLU A 126 1.66 12.85 5.33
C GLU A 126 1.65 14.33 5.73
N SER A 127 1.61 14.63 7.03
CA SER A 127 1.70 15.99 7.57
C SER A 127 3.12 16.56 7.66
N ASP A 128 4.16 15.72 7.62
CA ASP A 128 5.57 16.16 7.51
C ASP A 128 5.99 16.28 6.02
N PRO A 129 6.19 17.51 5.49
CA PRO A 129 6.59 17.71 4.10
C PRO A 129 7.93 17.07 3.74
N GLN A 130 8.87 16.99 4.71
CA GLN A 130 10.17 16.36 4.47
C GLN A 130 10.01 14.85 4.33
N LEU A 131 9.18 14.24 5.19
CA LEU A 131 8.88 12.82 5.12
C LEU A 131 8.14 12.46 3.83
N ALA A 132 7.16 13.27 3.43
CA ALA A 132 6.45 13.11 2.16
C ALA A 132 7.41 13.20 0.95
N ALA A 133 8.34 14.16 0.95
CA ALA A 133 9.35 14.29 -0.11
C ALA A 133 10.33 13.09 -0.13
N LYS A 134 10.74 12.58 1.03
CA LYS A 134 11.57 11.37 1.13
C LYS A 134 10.80 10.13 0.64
N ALA A 135 9.55 9.95 1.05
CA ALA A 135 8.68 8.87 0.62
C ALA A 135 8.47 8.91 -0.91
N TYR A 136 8.22 10.08 -1.49
CA TYR A 136 8.10 10.26 -2.94
C TYR A 136 9.36 9.77 -3.69
N ARG A 137 10.54 10.17 -3.23
CA ARG A 137 11.82 9.68 -3.81
C ARG A 137 11.98 8.17 -3.63
N ASN A 138 11.59 7.64 -2.48
CA ASN A 138 11.63 6.20 -2.20
C ASN A 138 10.68 5.41 -3.11
N TYR A 139 9.46 5.91 -3.38
CA TYR A 139 8.55 5.30 -4.36
C TYR A 139 9.22 5.15 -5.72
N LEU A 140 9.86 6.22 -6.24
CA LEU A 140 10.57 6.17 -7.52
C LEU A 140 11.75 5.19 -7.50
N LYS A 141 12.58 5.24 -6.45
CA LYS A 141 13.74 4.37 -6.27
C LYS A 141 13.33 2.89 -6.24
N PHE A 142 12.41 2.54 -5.33
CA PHE A 142 12.00 1.16 -5.12
C PHE A 142 11.12 0.63 -6.24
N ALA A 143 10.30 1.47 -6.89
CA ALA A 143 9.58 1.06 -8.09
C ALA A 143 10.54 0.63 -9.21
N LYS A 144 11.66 1.33 -9.39
CA LYS A 144 12.71 0.90 -10.34
C LYS A 144 13.36 -0.41 -9.89
N GLN A 145 13.73 -0.51 -8.62
CA GLN A 145 14.41 -1.69 -8.06
C GLN A 145 13.57 -2.98 -8.17
N PHE A 146 12.28 -2.89 -7.83
CA PHE A 146 11.36 -4.04 -7.82
C PHE A 146 10.48 -4.14 -9.08
N ARG A 147 10.70 -3.26 -10.06
CA ARG A 147 9.96 -3.20 -11.34
C ARG A 147 8.45 -2.99 -11.18
N TRP A 148 8.04 -2.25 -10.15
CA TRP A 148 6.65 -1.83 -9.96
C TRP A 148 6.20 -0.90 -11.08
N LYS A 149 4.89 -0.86 -11.35
CA LYS A 149 4.34 0.03 -12.36
C LYS A 149 3.99 1.37 -11.73
N VAL A 150 4.61 2.43 -12.21
CA VAL A 150 4.31 3.80 -11.73
C VAL A 150 3.33 4.44 -12.71
N ILE A 151 2.26 5.02 -12.18
CA ILE A 151 1.33 5.85 -12.93
C ILE A 151 1.25 7.24 -12.32
N ASP A 152 0.96 8.22 -13.17
CA ASP A 152 0.80 9.61 -12.75
C ASP A 152 -0.59 9.83 -12.13
N GLY A 153 -0.64 9.99 -10.82
CA GLY A 153 -1.86 10.25 -10.06
C GLY A 153 -2.34 11.71 -10.10
N SER A 154 -1.62 12.63 -10.76
CA SER A 154 -2.06 14.03 -10.88
C SER A 154 -3.21 14.21 -11.88
N LYS A 155 -3.36 13.26 -12.82
CA LYS A 155 -4.46 13.14 -13.79
C LYS A 155 -5.83 13.01 -13.10
N ASN A 156 -6.90 13.14 -13.88
CA ASN A 156 -8.25 12.94 -13.35
C ASN A 156 -8.50 11.44 -13.04
N LYS A 157 -9.53 11.19 -12.22
CA LYS A 157 -9.86 9.86 -11.69
C LYS A 157 -10.09 8.84 -12.81
N GLU A 158 -10.78 9.22 -13.88
CA GLU A 158 -11.12 8.37 -15.01
C GLU A 158 -9.86 7.98 -15.81
N GLN A 159 -8.96 8.93 -16.07
CA GLN A 159 -7.68 8.69 -16.74
C GLN A 159 -6.78 7.76 -15.93
N VAL A 160 -6.64 8.01 -14.62
CA VAL A 160 -5.89 7.14 -13.71
C VAL A 160 -6.48 5.73 -13.74
N HIS A 161 -7.81 5.61 -13.64
CA HIS A 161 -8.49 4.32 -13.69
C HIS A 161 -8.25 3.57 -15.01
N GLN A 162 -8.31 4.25 -16.16
CA GLN A 162 -8.02 3.64 -17.47
C GLN A 162 -6.59 3.09 -17.55
N GLU A 163 -5.60 3.81 -17.02
CA GLU A 163 -4.22 3.34 -16.96
C GLU A 163 -4.05 2.12 -16.05
N VAL A 164 -4.65 2.16 -14.85
CA VAL A 164 -4.70 1.01 -13.92
C VAL A 164 -5.31 -0.20 -14.61
N MET A 165 -6.45 -0.04 -15.29
CA MET A 165 -7.12 -1.11 -16.02
C MET A 165 -6.25 -1.67 -17.14
N LYS A 166 -5.61 -0.82 -17.94
CA LYS A 166 -4.70 -1.24 -19.02
C LYS A 166 -3.56 -2.12 -18.49
N ILE A 167 -2.94 -1.72 -17.38
CA ILE A 167 -1.86 -2.48 -16.75
C ILE A 167 -2.39 -3.80 -16.18
N THR A 168 -3.53 -3.76 -15.48
CA THR A 168 -4.14 -4.93 -14.84
C THR A 168 -4.54 -5.99 -15.87
N ARG A 169 -5.25 -5.60 -16.94
CA ARG A 169 -5.65 -6.50 -18.03
C ARG A 169 -4.46 -7.18 -18.70
N LYS A 170 -3.40 -6.42 -18.96
CA LYS A 170 -2.15 -6.96 -19.54
C LYS A 170 -1.51 -8.01 -18.64
N LYS A 171 -1.55 -7.83 -17.32
CA LYS A 171 -0.92 -8.74 -16.36
C LYS A 171 -1.77 -9.97 -16.05
N LEU A 172 -3.06 -9.78 -15.78
CA LEU A 172 -3.98 -10.84 -15.36
C LEU A 172 -4.65 -11.56 -16.54
N LYS A 173 -4.47 -11.09 -17.78
CA LYS A 173 -5.14 -11.60 -18.99
C LYS A 173 -6.67 -11.61 -18.84
N VAL A 174 -7.20 -10.51 -18.29
CA VAL A 174 -8.63 -10.26 -18.06
C VAL A 174 -9.14 -9.06 -18.84
#